data_AF-A0A8S1LF60-F1
#
_entry.id   AF-A0A8S1LF60-F1
#
_cell.length_a   1.000
_cell.length_b   1.000
_cell.length_c   1.000
_cell.angle_alpha   90.00
_cell.angle_beta   90.00
_cell.angle_gamma   90.00
#
_symmetry.space_group_name_H-M   'P 1'
#
loop_
_entity.id
_entity.type
_entity.pdbx_description
1 polymer ?
#
loop_
_entity_poly.entity_id
_entity_poly.type
_entity_poly.pdbx_seq_one_letter_code
_entity_poly.pdbx_strand_id
1 'polypeptide(L)'
;MDNIDNQIVNIFKNEIQVKRIRKELKQLEILDKNEFKITLKQLTNNLQIIVEMQPVVQLNQGKPIKICLYLDNKFPFVFPRVHVLSHLTKPTLADGRDYIEDVLHSPWSPSILLNEIIQKLPKFLDQVRLYKDDREQLLSLGKYNLEQEYEGQLGLEDVEYFQCKEIINGKSLSKIIQLSNSHILILESQNKVLILQNYSPTKDLVKVDKIAHSVLLTWKNDDNIRQQTLIPSNIDQFMDSILLYKTGSSGKKIQEEEVTLQKFENFEIQKLLDQVNNYEQLLEQELNLQKLNQLMDSYQQAIEYFSAVSDEDFKEYVMRLQNLLGREDVQKVLSNKL
;
A
#
# COMPACT_ATOMS: atom_id res chain seq x y z
N MET A 1 1.71 8.08 -27.53
CA MET A 1 2.51 9.11 -26.84
C MET A 1 1.65 10.29 -26.37
N ASP A 2 0.53 10.62 -27.04
CA ASP A 2 -0.37 11.74 -26.69
C ASP A 2 -1.02 11.69 -25.30
N ASN A 3 -1.03 10.54 -24.62
CA ASN A 3 -1.58 10.44 -23.27
C ASN A 3 -0.59 10.98 -22.22
N ILE A 4 0.70 10.61 -22.30
CA ILE A 4 1.73 10.90 -21.27
C ILE A 4 1.90 12.41 -21.03
N ASP A 5 1.80 13.23 -22.08
CA ASP A 5 1.96 14.67 -21.94
C ASP A 5 0.87 15.32 -21.08
N ASN A 6 -0.38 14.86 -21.22
CA ASN A 6 -1.47 15.31 -20.35
C ASN A 6 -1.26 14.84 -18.91
N GLN A 7 -0.72 13.63 -18.71
CA GLN A 7 -0.40 13.10 -17.37
C GLN A 7 0.65 13.96 -16.66
N ILE A 8 1.72 14.35 -17.36
CA ILE A 8 2.78 15.20 -16.80
C ILE A 8 2.21 16.57 -16.41
N VAL A 9 1.41 17.20 -17.28
CA VAL A 9 0.85 18.53 -16.99
C VAL A 9 -0.13 18.50 -15.81
N ASN A 10 -0.85 17.39 -15.61
CA ASN A 10 -1.76 17.23 -14.48
C ASN A 10 -1.04 17.12 -13.13
N ILE A 11 0.16 16.52 -13.11
CA ILE A 11 0.95 16.32 -11.90
C ILE A 11 1.85 17.53 -11.61
N PHE A 12 2.54 18.02 -12.64
CA PHE A 12 3.59 19.03 -12.52
C PHE A 12 3.08 20.39 -12.99
N LYS A 13 2.84 21.29 -12.03
CA LYS A 13 2.23 22.59 -12.31
C LYS A 13 3.20 23.62 -12.89
N ASN A 14 4.51 23.45 -12.69
CA ASN A 14 5.53 24.39 -13.17
C ASN A 14 6.04 23.98 -14.56
N GLU A 15 6.05 24.91 -15.52
CA GLU A 15 6.58 24.66 -16.87
C GLU A 15 8.01 24.13 -16.89
N ILE A 16 8.86 24.57 -15.96
CA ILE A 16 10.24 24.11 -15.84
C ILE A 16 10.29 22.63 -15.48
N GLN A 17 9.44 22.19 -14.54
CA GLN A 17 9.32 20.78 -14.15
C GLN A 17 8.81 19.94 -15.34
N VAL A 18 7.77 20.41 -16.02
CA VAL A 18 7.21 19.73 -17.20
C VAL A 18 8.28 19.57 -18.29
N LYS A 19 8.99 20.65 -18.63
CA LYS A 19 10.07 20.62 -19.64
C LYS A 19 11.20 19.67 -19.22
N ARG A 20 11.58 19.69 -17.93
CA ARG A 20 12.60 18.80 -17.37
C ARG A 20 12.18 17.34 -17.50
N ILE A 21 10.99 16.98 -17.05
CA ILE A 21 10.49 15.59 -17.06
C ILE A 21 10.37 15.07 -18.48
N ARG A 22 9.82 15.86 -19.41
CA ARG A 22 9.78 15.50 -20.83
C ARG A 22 11.17 15.19 -21.39
N LYS A 23 12.17 16.01 -21.06
CA LYS A 23 13.54 15.78 -21.49
C LYS A 23 14.09 14.48 -20.90
N GLU A 24 13.87 14.23 -19.62
CA GLU A 24 14.37 13.04 -18.95
C GLU A 24 13.68 11.76 -19.43
N LEU A 25 12.36 11.76 -19.63
CA LEU A 25 11.64 10.61 -20.20
C LEU A 25 12.15 10.25 -21.59
N LYS A 26 12.47 11.24 -22.44
CA LYS A 26 13.13 10.99 -23.73
C LYS A 26 14.52 10.37 -23.58
N GLN A 27 15.26 10.71 -22.53
CA GLN A 27 16.55 10.07 -22.25
C GLN A 27 16.39 8.62 -21.78
N LEU A 28 15.29 8.29 -21.09
CA LEU A 28 14.98 6.91 -20.70
C LEU A 28 14.73 6.01 -21.90
N GLU A 29 14.17 6.54 -23.00
CA GLU A 29 13.94 5.79 -24.24
C GLU A 29 15.24 5.32 -24.93
N ILE A 30 16.37 5.96 -24.58
CA ILE A 30 17.71 5.69 -25.15
C ILE A 30 18.47 4.65 -24.32
N LEU A 31 18.00 4.31 -23.12
CA LEU A 31 18.60 3.23 -22.32
C LEU A 31 18.59 1.90 -23.09
N ASP A 32 19.57 1.04 -22.80
CA ASP A 32 19.65 -0.27 -23.46
C ASP A 32 18.40 -1.10 -23.13
N LYS A 33 17.59 -1.35 -24.15
CA LYS A 33 16.32 -2.09 -24.04
C LYS A 33 16.52 -3.57 -23.69
N ASN A 34 17.73 -4.09 -23.86
CA ASN A 34 18.08 -5.43 -23.41
C ASN A 34 18.30 -5.48 -21.90
N GLU A 35 18.76 -4.38 -21.30
CA GLU A 35 19.02 -4.29 -19.86
C GLU A 35 17.80 -3.76 -19.10
N PHE A 36 17.12 -2.75 -19.64
CA PHE A 36 16.05 -2.02 -18.98
C PHE A 36 14.79 -1.95 -19.84
N LYS A 37 13.67 -2.36 -19.24
CA LYS A 37 12.34 -2.12 -19.79
C LYS A 37 11.59 -1.13 -18.89
N ILE A 38 11.26 0.02 -19.45
CA ILE A 38 10.63 1.13 -18.74
C ILE A 38 9.13 1.14 -18.98
N THR A 39 8.35 1.17 -17.90
CA THR A 39 6.89 1.32 -17.94
C THR A 39 6.51 2.55 -17.11
N LEU A 40 5.65 3.41 -17.67
CA LEU A 40 5.13 4.58 -16.98
C LEU A 40 3.72 4.30 -16.48
N LYS A 41 3.45 4.66 -15.22
CA LYS A 41 2.11 4.60 -14.63
C LYS A 41 1.80 5.93 -13.97
N GLN A 42 0.67 6.51 -14.33
CA GLN A 42 0.17 7.72 -13.68
C GLN A 42 -0.62 7.34 -12.42
N LEU A 43 -0.35 8.06 -11.34
CA LEU A 43 -1.21 8.13 -10.16
C LEU A 43 -1.75 9.56 -10.01
N THR A 44 -2.72 9.75 -9.12
CA THR A 44 -3.46 11.01 -8.97
C THR A 44 -2.54 12.24 -8.90
N ASN A 45 -1.46 12.17 -8.13
CA ASN A 45 -0.55 13.30 -7.90
C ASN A 45 0.92 12.98 -8.24
N ASN A 46 1.18 11.85 -8.90
CA ASN A 46 2.54 11.29 -8.98
C ASN A 46 2.76 10.51 -10.28
N LEU A 47 4.01 10.49 -10.73
CA LEU A 47 4.44 9.69 -11.87
C LEU A 47 5.29 8.51 -11.37
N GLN A 48 4.86 7.30 -11.66
CA GLN A 48 5.64 6.08 -11.43
C GLN A 48 6.38 5.67 -12.70
N ILE A 49 7.67 5.39 -12.53
CA ILE A 49 8.55 4.85 -13.56
C ILE A 49 9.00 3.48 -13.07
N ILE A 50 8.40 2.43 -13.61
CA ILE A 50 8.74 1.05 -13.29
C ILE A 50 9.86 0.61 -14.24
N VAL A 51 10.99 0.26 -13.64
CA VAL A 51 12.17 -0.27 -14.30
C VAL A 51 12.18 -1.78 -14.09
N GLU A 52 11.97 -2.52 -15.17
CA GLU A 52 12.11 -3.98 -15.20
C GLU A 52 13.50 -4.31 -15.75
N MET A 53 14.29 -5.04 -14.96
CA MET A 53 15.66 -5.43 -15.29
C MET A 53 15.77 -6.94 -15.44
N GLN A 54 16.85 -7.38 -16.09
CA GLN A 54 17.15 -8.80 -16.24
C GLN A 54 17.27 -9.51 -14.89
N PRO A 55 16.92 -10.81 -14.84
CA PRO A 55 17.02 -11.60 -13.64
C PRO A 55 18.43 -11.65 -13.05
N VAL A 56 18.50 -11.66 -11.72
CA VAL A 56 19.72 -12.01 -10.99
C VAL A 56 19.44 -13.32 -10.27
N VAL A 57 19.89 -14.45 -10.83
CA VAL A 57 19.56 -15.81 -10.37
C VAL A 57 19.75 -15.98 -8.86
N GLN A 58 20.80 -15.37 -8.29
CA GLN A 58 21.11 -15.44 -6.87
C GLN A 58 20.14 -14.68 -5.95
N LEU A 59 19.33 -13.76 -6.49
CA LEU A 59 18.37 -12.94 -5.75
C LEU A 59 16.94 -13.42 -5.98
N ASN A 60 16.54 -13.64 -7.25
CA ASN A 60 15.12 -13.76 -7.57
C ASN A 60 14.78 -14.94 -8.49
N GLN A 61 15.58 -16.01 -8.41
CA GLN A 61 15.29 -17.31 -9.04
C GLN A 61 15.01 -17.22 -10.54
N GLY A 62 15.60 -16.25 -11.24
CA GLY A 62 15.42 -16.11 -12.69
C GLY A 62 14.18 -15.32 -13.13
N LYS A 63 13.41 -14.72 -12.21
CA LYS A 63 12.33 -13.78 -12.56
C LYS A 63 12.89 -12.38 -12.94
N PRO A 64 12.15 -11.50 -13.63
CA PRO A 64 12.57 -10.11 -13.79
C PRO A 64 12.58 -9.34 -12.46
N ILE A 65 13.48 -8.37 -12.29
CA ILE A 65 13.53 -7.49 -11.11
C ILE A 65 12.82 -6.18 -11.44
N LYS A 66 11.84 -5.79 -10.61
CA LYS A 66 11.13 -4.54 -10.74
C LYS A 66 11.52 -3.55 -9.64
N ILE A 67 11.93 -2.36 -10.06
CA ILE A 67 12.21 -1.21 -9.19
C ILE A 67 11.39 -0.03 -9.69
N CYS A 68 10.76 0.69 -8.78
CA CYS A 68 9.93 1.85 -9.07
C CYS A 68 10.65 3.14 -8.66
N LEU A 69 10.77 4.07 -9.59
CA LEU A 69 11.08 5.46 -9.30
C LEU A 69 9.76 6.24 -9.20
N TYR A 70 9.56 6.93 -8.09
CA TYR A 70 8.35 7.68 -7.82
C TYR A 70 8.65 9.18 -7.81
N LEU A 71 8.03 9.91 -8.73
CA LEU A 71 8.17 11.36 -8.84
C LEU A 71 6.93 12.04 -8.27
N ASP A 72 7.11 12.83 -7.22
CA ASP A 72 6.08 13.73 -6.72
C ASP A 72 6.07 15.05 -7.47
N ASN A 73 5.06 15.88 -7.23
CA ASN A 73 4.92 17.20 -7.85
C ASN A 73 6.04 18.21 -7.49
N LYS A 74 7.01 17.84 -6.64
CA LYS A 74 8.16 18.67 -6.25
C LYS A 74 9.44 18.30 -7.00
N PHE A 75 9.49 17.15 -7.69
CA PHE A 75 10.60 16.80 -8.59
C PHE A 75 10.79 17.88 -9.68
N PRO A 76 12.03 18.29 -10.04
CA PRO A 76 13.34 17.75 -9.64
C PRO A 76 13.96 18.40 -8.39
N PHE A 77 13.24 19.30 -7.71
CA PHE A 77 13.79 20.02 -6.55
C PHE A 77 13.84 19.13 -5.31
N VAL A 78 13.01 18.09 -5.27
CA VAL A 78 13.08 16.97 -4.33
C VAL A 78 13.48 15.71 -5.10
N PHE A 79 14.24 14.83 -4.44
CA PHE A 79 14.68 13.57 -5.02
C PHE A 79 13.48 12.67 -5.33
N PRO A 80 13.59 11.81 -6.36
CA PRO A 80 12.63 10.75 -6.55
C PRO A 80 12.81 9.68 -5.47
N ARG A 81 11.71 9.05 -5.04
CA ARG A 81 11.82 7.87 -4.18
C ARG A 81 12.12 6.64 -5.02
N VAL A 82 12.93 5.73 -4.51
CA VAL A 82 13.26 4.47 -5.18
C VAL A 82 12.77 3.31 -4.32
N HIS A 83 11.83 2.52 -4.86
CA HIS A 83 11.25 1.37 -4.18
C HIS A 83 11.58 0.09 -4.93
N VAL A 84 12.08 -0.92 -4.22
CA VAL A 84 12.12 -2.28 -4.76
C VAL A 84 10.70 -2.84 -4.73
N LEU A 85 10.22 -3.40 -5.84
CA LEU A 85 8.90 -4.02 -5.91
C LEU A 85 8.96 -5.55 -5.83
N SER A 86 10.04 -6.13 -6.35
CA SER A 86 10.21 -7.59 -6.42
C SER A 86 10.79 -8.21 -5.15
N HIS A 87 10.42 -9.45 -4.87
CA HIS A 87 11.10 -10.28 -3.87
C HIS A 87 12.56 -10.56 -4.29
N LEU A 88 13.53 -10.15 -3.47
CA LEU A 88 14.97 -10.35 -3.71
C LEU A 88 15.69 -11.11 -2.59
N THR A 89 15.30 -10.89 -1.34
CA THR A 89 16.05 -11.35 -0.16
C THR A 89 15.11 -11.64 1.01
N LYS A 90 15.66 -12.23 2.08
CA LYS A 90 14.99 -12.34 3.39
C LYS A 90 15.94 -11.79 4.46
N PRO A 91 15.67 -10.62 5.07
CA PRO A 91 14.45 -9.80 4.97
C PRO A 91 14.22 -9.20 3.57
N THR A 92 12.95 -8.96 3.23
CA THR A 92 12.54 -8.42 1.93
C THR A 92 12.95 -6.95 1.81
N LEU A 93 13.34 -6.54 0.60
CA LEU A 93 13.52 -5.13 0.26
C LEU A 93 12.24 -4.52 -0.32
N ALA A 94 11.24 -5.34 -0.66
CA ALA A 94 9.94 -4.89 -1.18
C ALA A 94 8.97 -4.47 -0.07
N ASP A 95 9.45 -3.73 0.92
CA ASP A 95 8.70 -3.30 2.11
C ASP A 95 8.36 -1.79 2.10
N GLY A 96 8.60 -1.12 0.97
CA GLY A 96 8.29 0.29 0.76
C GLY A 96 9.30 1.27 1.35
N ARG A 97 10.47 0.80 1.79
CA ARG A 97 11.61 1.70 2.05
C ARG A 97 12.00 2.45 0.78
N ASP A 98 12.51 3.65 0.97
CA ASP A 98 13.14 4.46 -0.06
C ASP A 98 14.65 4.20 -0.08
N TYR A 99 15.15 3.69 -1.20
CA TYR A 99 16.53 3.28 -1.41
C TYR A 99 17.34 4.30 -2.23
N ILE A 100 16.84 5.52 -2.43
CA ILE A 100 17.52 6.51 -3.28
C ILE A 100 18.95 6.80 -2.81
N GLU A 101 19.20 6.85 -1.50
CA GLU A 101 20.53 7.10 -0.95
C GLU A 101 21.48 5.91 -1.18
N ASP A 102 20.97 4.69 -1.01
CA ASP A 102 21.71 3.44 -1.30
C ASP A 102 22.00 3.26 -2.80
N VAL A 103 21.18 3.83 -3.67
CA VAL A 103 21.43 3.80 -5.12
C VAL A 103 22.42 4.88 -5.53
N LEU A 104 22.27 6.10 -5.01
CA LEU A 104 23.08 7.24 -5.43
C LEU A 104 24.50 7.23 -4.86
N HIS A 105 24.66 6.84 -3.59
CA HIS A 105 25.88 7.03 -2.79
C HIS A 105 26.40 8.47 -2.78
N SER A 106 25.49 9.45 -2.97
CA SER A 106 25.79 10.87 -3.02
C SER A 106 24.57 11.69 -2.62
N PRO A 107 24.73 12.91 -2.07
CA PRO A 107 23.63 13.82 -1.83
C PRO A 107 22.82 14.09 -3.11
N TRP A 108 21.51 14.27 -2.96
CA TRP A 108 20.65 14.66 -4.07
C TRP A 108 21.05 16.04 -4.62
N SER A 109 21.03 16.15 -5.95
CA SER A 109 21.09 17.43 -6.66
C SER A 109 20.08 17.39 -7.80
N PRO A 110 19.33 18.49 -8.07
CA PRO A 110 18.46 18.59 -9.24
C PRO A 110 19.17 18.41 -10.59
N SER A 111 20.51 18.44 -10.60
CA SER A 111 21.32 18.11 -11.79
C SER A 111 21.29 16.63 -12.13
N ILE A 112 21.12 15.75 -11.14
CA ILE A 112 21.10 14.30 -11.30
C ILE A 112 19.88 13.92 -12.16
N LEU A 113 20.09 13.08 -13.15
CA LEU A 113 19.08 12.67 -14.12
C LEU A 113 18.50 11.29 -13.79
N LEU A 114 17.26 11.02 -14.19
CA LEU A 114 16.58 9.74 -14.00
C LEU A 114 17.35 8.58 -14.66
N ASN A 115 17.95 8.80 -15.84
CA ASN A 115 18.76 7.78 -16.50
C ASN A 115 20.03 7.44 -15.70
N GLU A 116 20.65 8.43 -15.04
CA GLU A 116 21.81 8.21 -14.17
C GLU A 116 21.43 7.38 -12.93
N ILE A 117 20.24 7.61 -12.36
CA ILE A 117 19.71 6.77 -11.26
C ILE A 117 19.52 5.33 -11.74
N ILE A 118 18.87 5.15 -12.89
CA ILE A 118 18.59 3.82 -13.44
C ILE A 118 19.88 3.05 -13.75
N GLN A 119 20.89 3.71 -14.31
CA GLN A 119 22.19 3.12 -14.59
C GLN A 119 22.96 2.70 -13.32
N LYS A 120 22.61 3.24 -12.15
CA LYS A 120 23.21 2.83 -10.86
C LYS A 120 22.50 1.62 -10.23
N LEU A 121 21.29 1.26 -10.66
CA LEU A 121 20.52 0.15 -10.09
C LEU A 121 21.25 -1.21 -10.16
N PRO A 122 21.96 -1.58 -11.25
CA PRO A 122 22.72 -2.84 -11.28
C PRO A 122 23.78 -2.92 -10.18
N LYS A 123 24.49 -1.82 -9.92
CA LYS A 123 25.51 -1.77 -8.86
C LYS A 123 24.88 -1.86 -7.46
N PHE A 124 23.72 -1.24 -7.26
CA PHE A 124 22.94 -1.42 -6.03
C PHE A 124 22.56 -2.89 -5.83
N LEU A 125 22.08 -3.58 -6.87
CA LEU A 125 21.77 -5.00 -6.79
C LEU A 125 23.00 -5.88 -6.52
N ASP A 126 24.16 -5.53 -7.06
CA ASP A 126 25.41 -6.23 -6.76
C ASP A 126 25.76 -6.14 -5.25
N GLN A 127 25.50 -4.99 -4.62
CA GLN A 127 25.66 -4.81 -3.18
C GLN A 127 24.62 -5.65 -2.41
N VAL A 128 23.36 -5.62 -2.81
CA VAL A 128 22.31 -6.47 -2.22
C VAL A 128 22.68 -7.95 -2.32
N ARG A 129 23.22 -8.38 -3.46
CA ARG A 129 23.70 -9.76 -3.68
C ARG A 129 24.85 -10.13 -2.76
N LEU A 130 25.78 -9.21 -2.50
CA LEU A 130 26.90 -9.43 -1.59
C LEU A 130 26.44 -9.69 -0.16
N TYR A 131 25.40 -8.98 0.29
CA TYR A 131 24.87 -9.05 1.65
C TYR A 131 23.56 -9.83 1.77
N LYS A 132 23.20 -10.64 0.78
CA LYS A 132 21.89 -11.31 0.71
C LYS A 132 21.57 -12.20 1.92
N ASP A 133 22.60 -12.69 2.60
CA ASP A 133 22.51 -13.56 3.77
C ASP A 133 22.77 -12.80 5.09
N ASP A 134 23.10 -11.51 5.03
CA ASP A 134 23.34 -10.63 6.19
C ASP A 134 22.07 -9.83 6.51
N ARG A 135 21.29 -10.34 7.46
CA ARG A 135 20.03 -9.71 7.88
C ARG A 135 20.21 -8.28 8.40
N GLU A 136 21.25 -8.03 9.20
CA GLU A 136 21.44 -6.70 9.81
C GLU A 136 21.82 -5.69 8.75
N GLN A 137 22.70 -6.06 7.82
CA GLN A 137 23.07 -5.21 6.70
C GLN A 137 21.85 -4.92 5.82
N LEU A 138 21.03 -5.92 5.49
CA LEU A 138 19.81 -5.72 4.68
C LEU A 138 18.75 -4.85 5.36
N LEU A 139 18.62 -4.91 6.69
CA LEU A 139 17.71 -4.03 7.44
C LEU A 139 18.23 -2.59 7.51
N SER A 140 19.55 -2.38 7.43
CA SER A 140 20.15 -1.04 7.44
C SER A 140 19.97 -0.27 6.13
N LEU A 141 19.67 -0.96 5.02
CA LEU A 141 19.42 -0.35 3.72
C LEU A 141 18.07 0.36 3.69
N GLY A 142 18.00 1.46 2.95
CA GLY A 142 16.77 2.21 2.71
C GLY A 142 16.21 2.85 3.98
N LYS A 143 15.26 3.77 3.77
CA LYS A 143 14.63 4.49 4.89
C LYS A 143 13.14 4.68 4.68
N TYR A 144 12.44 4.83 5.79
CA TYR A 144 11.07 5.30 5.79
C TYR A 144 11.02 6.78 6.14
N ASN A 145 10.15 7.51 5.45
CA ASN A 145 9.90 8.91 5.73
C ASN A 145 8.61 9.03 6.56
N LEU A 146 8.77 9.34 7.85
CA LEU A 146 7.64 9.57 8.76
C LEU A 146 6.83 10.79 8.35
N GLU A 147 5.55 10.79 8.69
CA GLU A 147 4.59 11.88 8.43
C GLU A 147 4.42 12.23 6.94
N GLN A 148 4.89 11.35 6.06
CA GLN A 148 4.72 11.50 4.62
C GLN A 148 3.64 10.55 4.10
N GLU A 149 3.05 10.96 2.97
CA GLU A 149 2.14 10.13 2.19
C GLU A 149 2.84 8.82 1.80
N TYR A 150 2.24 7.73 2.25
CA TYR A 150 2.57 6.36 1.94
C TYR A 150 1.67 5.89 0.82
N GLU A 151 2.28 5.47 -0.28
CA GLU A 151 1.54 4.99 -1.44
C GLU A 151 1.21 3.51 -1.25
N GLY A 152 0.00 3.19 -0.79
CA GLY A 152 -0.45 1.80 -0.62
C GLY A 152 -0.52 1.01 -1.94
N GLN A 153 -0.54 1.70 -3.09
CA GLN A 153 -0.63 1.08 -4.42
C GLN A 153 0.72 0.84 -5.10
N LEU A 154 1.82 0.82 -4.34
CA LEU A 154 3.16 0.57 -4.88
C LEU A 154 3.30 -0.80 -5.55
N GLY A 155 2.41 -1.76 -5.25
CA GLY A 155 2.50 -3.12 -5.79
C GLY A 155 3.65 -3.91 -5.18
N LEU A 156 3.92 -3.67 -3.90
CA LEU A 156 4.95 -4.33 -3.10
C LEU A 156 4.66 -5.83 -2.98
N GLU A 157 5.65 -6.66 -3.28
CA GLU A 157 5.65 -8.09 -3.00
C GLU A 157 5.99 -8.35 -1.51
N ASP A 158 5.50 -9.45 -0.93
CA ASP A 158 5.77 -9.87 0.48
C ASP A 158 5.32 -8.92 1.59
N VAL A 159 4.30 -8.10 1.35
CA VAL A 159 3.65 -7.30 2.38
C VAL A 159 2.17 -7.65 2.52
N GLU A 160 1.73 -7.66 3.77
CA GLU A 160 0.35 -7.86 4.18
C GLU A 160 -0.19 -6.59 4.85
N TYR A 161 -1.47 -6.32 4.68
CA TYR A 161 -2.13 -5.13 5.24
C TYR A 161 -3.28 -5.55 6.13
N PHE A 162 -3.35 -4.99 7.32
CA PHE A 162 -4.38 -5.30 8.30
C PHE A 162 -5.05 -4.01 8.79
N GLN A 163 -6.36 -3.95 8.68
CA GLN A 163 -7.13 -2.91 9.36
C GLN A 163 -7.12 -3.19 10.85
N CYS A 164 -6.72 -2.21 11.65
CA CYS A 164 -6.54 -2.36 13.09
C CYS A 164 -7.13 -1.15 13.83
N LYS A 165 -7.54 -1.36 15.07
CA LYS A 165 -7.77 -0.28 16.03
C LYS A 165 -6.66 -0.32 17.07
N GLU A 166 -5.96 0.79 17.26
CA GLU A 166 -4.96 0.95 18.31
C GLU A 166 -5.59 1.62 19.53
N ILE A 167 -5.36 1.07 20.72
CA ILE A 167 -5.86 1.63 21.98
C ILE A 167 -4.77 2.51 22.60
N ILE A 168 -4.96 3.83 22.58
CA ILE A 168 -4.07 4.80 23.21
C ILE A 168 -4.84 5.58 24.27
N ASN A 169 -4.43 5.49 25.54
CA ASN A 169 -5.08 6.20 26.66
C ASN A 169 -6.60 6.00 26.72
N GLY A 170 -7.07 4.77 26.41
CA GLY A 170 -8.50 4.42 26.37
C GLY A 170 -9.26 4.87 25.12
N LYS A 171 -8.62 5.60 24.19
CA LYS A 171 -9.20 5.96 22.90
C LYS A 171 -8.79 4.95 21.82
N SER A 172 -9.77 4.55 21.01
CA SER A 172 -9.56 3.66 19.86
C SER A 172 -9.30 4.49 18.62
N LEU A 173 -8.14 4.32 17.99
CA LEU A 173 -7.75 5.00 16.74
C LEU A 173 -7.67 3.98 15.61
N SER A 174 -8.29 4.29 14.46
CA SER A 174 -8.18 3.43 13.28
C SER A 174 -6.79 3.54 12.66
N LYS A 175 -6.17 2.39 12.38
CA LYS A 175 -4.82 2.25 11.84
C LYS A 175 -4.80 1.16 10.77
N ILE A 176 -3.87 1.27 9.85
CA ILE A 176 -3.53 0.19 8.92
C ILE A 176 -2.13 -0.30 9.27
N ILE A 177 -2.01 -1.58 9.57
CA ILE A 177 -0.72 -2.22 9.82
C ILE A 177 -0.26 -2.84 8.53
N GLN A 178 0.88 -2.40 8.00
CA GLN A 178 1.59 -3.12 6.96
C GLN A 178 2.67 -3.98 7.60
N LEU A 179 2.65 -5.26 7.27
CA LEU A 179 3.50 -6.27 7.86
C LEU A 179 4.33 -6.95 6.78
N SER A 180 5.65 -7.02 7.00
CA SER A 180 6.58 -7.82 6.21
C SER A 180 7.53 -8.58 7.12
N ASN A 181 8.43 -9.39 6.54
CA ASN A 181 9.49 -10.06 7.29
C ASN A 181 10.65 -9.12 7.73
N SER A 182 10.60 -7.85 7.34
CA SER A 182 11.60 -6.81 7.63
C SER A 182 11.10 -5.82 8.67
N HIS A 183 9.93 -5.23 8.45
CA HIS A 183 9.38 -4.13 9.25
C HIS A 183 7.87 -4.27 9.46
N ILE A 184 7.38 -3.67 10.54
CA ILE A 184 5.96 -3.43 10.79
C ILE A 184 5.74 -1.93 10.73
N LEU A 185 4.85 -1.49 9.84
CA LEU A 185 4.49 -0.11 9.60
C LEU A 185 3.10 0.17 10.14
N ILE A 186 2.94 1.33 10.76
CA ILE A 186 1.67 1.83 11.28
C ILE A 186 1.29 3.04 10.43
N LEU A 187 0.26 2.84 9.62
CA LEU A 187 -0.30 3.83 8.71
C LEU A 187 -1.61 4.37 9.28
N GLU A 188 -1.90 5.62 9.01
CA GLU A 188 -3.17 6.26 9.35
C GLU A 188 -3.80 6.84 8.08
N SER A 189 -5.10 6.61 7.90
CA SER A 189 -5.83 7.22 6.79
C SER A 189 -6.21 8.66 7.15
N GLN A 190 -5.69 9.62 6.40
CA GLN A 190 -6.00 11.04 6.52
C GLN A 190 -6.37 11.58 5.13
N ASN A 191 -7.57 12.14 4.98
CA ASN A 191 -8.04 12.72 3.71
C ASN A 191 -7.90 11.80 2.49
N LYS A 192 -8.21 10.50 2.66
CA LYS A 192 -8.07 9.45 1.62
C LYS A 192 -6.62 9.12 1.24
N VAL A 193 -5.63 9.56 2.02
CA VAL A 193 -4.22 9.22 1.85
C VAL A 193 -3.73 8.47 3.08
N LEU A 194 -2.83 7.50 2.89
CA LEU A 194 -2.19 6.81 4.01
C LEU A 194 -0.97 7.62 4.43
N ILE A 195 -0.85 7.95 5.70
CA ILE A 195 0.30 8.63 6.27
C ILE A 195 1.05 7.64 7.16
N LEU A 196 2.35 7.50 6.95
CA LEU A 196 3.18 6.68 7.83
C LEU A 196 3.40 7.38 9.18
N GLN A 197 2.84 6.82 10.24
CA GLN A 197 2.95 7.35 11.59
C GLN A 197 4.18 6.81 12.32
N ASN A 198 4.45 5.51 12.16
CA ASN A 198 5.53 4.84 12.86
C ASN A 198 5.92 3.56 12.14
N TYR A 199 7.14 3.10 12.34
CA TYR A 199 7.60 1.79 11.88
C TYR A 199 8.53 1.16 12.91
N SER A 200 8.64 -0.15 12.91
CA SER A 200 9.56 -0.88 13.79
C SER A 200 10.08 -2.13 13.09
N PRO A 201 11.39 -2.41 13.12
CA PRO A 201 11.96 -3.65 12.60
C PRO A 201 11.30 -4.87 13.26
N THR A 202 11.06 -5.93 12.49
CA THR A 202 10.51 -7.17 13.04
C THR A 202 11.44 -7.85 14.05
N LYS A 203 12.75 -7.59 13.96
CA LYS A 203 13.74 -8.09 14.93
C LYS A 203 13.53 -7.53 16.35
N ASP A 204 12.91 -6.35 16.47
CA ASP A 204 12.68 -5.69 17.77
C ASP A 204 11.41 -6.22 18.45
N LEU A 205 10.62 -7.04 17.75
CA LEU A 205 9.41 -7.65 18.28
C LEU A 205 9.74 -8.88 19.13
N VAL A 206 9.73 -8.72 20.45
CA VAL A 206 10.12 -9.76 21.41
C VAL A 206 8.97 -10.70 21.73
N LYS A 207 7.74 -10.18 21.85
CA LYS A 207 6.57 -10.97 22.26
C LYS A 207 5.30 -10.54 21.53
N VAL A 208 4.45 -11.52 21.25
CA VAL A 208 3.12 -11.35 20.65
C VAL A 208 2.17 -12.22 21.48
N ASP A 209 1.21 -11.60 22.16
CA ASP A 209 0.20 -12.30 22.95
C ASP A 209 -1.21 -12.00 22.42
N LYS A 210 -2.03 -13.04 22.23
CA LYS A 210 -3.46 -12.89 21.92
C LYS A 210 -4.23 -12.70 23.24
N ILE A 211 -4.98 -11.61 23.35
CA ILE A 211 -5.80 -11.27 24.52
C ILE A 211 -7.23 -11.03 24.02
N ALA A 212 -8.07 -12.07 24.10
CA ALA A 212 -9.43 -12.07 23.53
C ALA A 212 -9.44 -11.66 22.04
N HIS A 213 -9.97 -10.47 21.73
CA HIS A 213 -10.02 -9.89 20.38
C HIS A 213 -8.91 -8.86 20.11
N SER A 214 -7.92 -8.78 20.98
CA SER A 214 -6.77 -7.89 20.85
C SER A 214 -5.46 -8.67 20.82
N VAL A 215 -4.43 -8.02 20.30
CA VAL A 215 -3.06 -8.52 20.24
C VAL A 215 -2.16 -7.52 20.96
N LEU A 216 -1.39 -8.02 21.93
CA LEU A 216 -0.38 -7.26 22.64
C LEU A 216 0.99 -7.54 22.03
N LEU A 217 1.58 -6.51 21.44
CA LEU A 217 2.93 -6.52 20.90
C LEU A 217 3.89 -5.93 21.94
N THR A 218 4.93 -6.69 22.29
CA THR A 218 6.01 -6.22 23.14
C THR A 218 7.28 -6.05 22.33
N TRP A 219 7.75 -4.82 22.28
CA TRP A 219 8.92 -4.39 21.54
C TRP A 219 10.07 -4.15 22.51
N LYS A 220 11.30 -4.44 22.08
CA LYS A 220 12.51 -4.06 22.79
C LYS A 220 13.42 -3.31 21.82
N ASN A 221 13.66 -2.04 22.11
CA ASN A 221 14.67 -1.24 21.42
C ASN A 221 15.71 -0.83 22.45
N ASP A 222 16.94 -1.31 22.28
CA ASP A 222 18.02 -1.22 23.25
C ASP A 222 17.58 -1.68 24.66
N ASP A 223 17.41 -0.72 25.59
CA ASP A 223 16.98 -0.94 26.98
C ASP A 223 15.51 -0.60 27.24
N ASN A 224 14.80 -0.05 26.26
CA ASN A 224 13.40 0.35 26.41
C ASN A 224 12.45 -0.74 25.93
N ILE A 225 11.52 -1.11 26.81
CA ILE A 225 10.41 -2.01 26.48
C ILE A 225 9.18 -1.17 26.18
N ARG A 226 8.64 -1.30 24.97
CA ARG A 226 7.37 -0.67 24.56
C ARG A 226 6.31 -1.74 24.39
N GLN A 227 5.12 -1.51 24.93
CA GLN A 227 3.95 -2.34 24.69
C GLN A 227 2.96 -1.61 23.80
N GLN A 228 2.30 -2.35 22.92
CA GLN A 228 1.31 -1.82 21.99
C GLN A 228 0.16 -2.80 21.86
N THR A 229 -1.06 -2.32 22.06
CA THR A 229 -2.28 -3.13 21.94
C THR A 229 -3.02 -2.78 20.67
N LEU A 230 -3.24 -3.78 19.82
CA LEU A 230 -3.94 -3.67 18.55
C LEU A 230 -5.18 -4.57 18.55
N ILE A 231 -6.25 -4.12 17.92
CA ILE A 231 -7.44 -4.92 17.63
C ILE A 231 -7.52 -5.04 16.10
N PRO A 232 -6.94 -6.11 15.51
CA PRO A 232 -7.04 -6.37 14.08
C PRO A 232 -8.46 -6.79 13.68
N SER A 233 -8.88 -6.48 12.45
CA SER A 233 -10.16 -6.93 11.90
C SER A 233 -10.23 -8.46 11.79
N ASN A 234 -9.12 -9.10 11.43
CA ASN A 234 -8.95 -10.55 11.44
C ASN A 234 -7.78 -10.94 12.35
N ILE A 235 -8.09 -11.34 13.58
CA ILE A 235 -7.09 -11.64 14.60
C ILE A 235 -6.29 -12.90 14.30
N ASP A 236 -6.91 -13.94 13.76
CA ASP A 236 -6.24 -15.22 13.55
C ASP A 236 -5.25 -15.10 12.38
N GLN A 237 -5.66 -14.47 11.28
CA GLN A 237 -4.75 -14.18 10.17
C GLN A 237 -3.60 -13.26 10.60
N PHE A 238 -3.89 -12.20 11.37
CA PHE A 238 -2.84 -11.31 11.87
C PHE A 238 -1.83 -12.04 12.75
N MET A 239 -2.31 -12.90 13.66
CA MET A 239 -1.47 -13.69 14.55
C MET A 239 -0.60 -14.69 13.78
N ASP A 240 -1.16 -15.36 12.79
CA ASP A 240 -0.41 -16.30 11.95
C ASP A 240 0.70 -15.58 11.18
N SER A 241 0.38 -14.46 10.52
CA SER A 241 1.36 -13.70 9.74
C SER A 241 2.44 -13.06 10.61
N ILE A 242 2.09 -12.49 11.76
CA ILE A 242 3.10 -11.85 12.63
C ILE A 242 4.02 -12.87 13.29
N LEU A 243 3.50 -14.05 13.67
CA LEU A 243 4.32 -15.14 14.20
C LEU A 243 5.19 -15.77 13.12
N LEU A 244 4.69 -15.89 11.88
CA LEU A 244 5.46 -16.33 10.72
C LEU A 244 6.69 -15.43 10.52
N TYR A 245 6.49 -14.11 10.47
CA TYR A 245 7.56 -13.16 10.23
C TYR A 245 8.51 -12.99 11.40
N LYS A 246 8.02 -13.12 12.64
CA LYS A 246 8.85 -13.11 13.84
C LYS A 246 9.75 -14.34 13.95
N THR A 247 9.21 -15.53 13.70
CA THR A 247 9.93 -16.80 13.91
C THR A 247 10.78 -17.23 12.71
N GLY A 248 10.59 -16.60 11.55
CA GLY A 248 11.28 -16.96 10.31
C GLY A 248 10.94 -18.37 9.80
N SER A 249 10.00 -19.07 10.45
CA SER A 249 9.57 -20.41 10.09
C SER A 249 8.64 -20.30 8.91
N SER A 250 8.97 -20.92 7.77
CA SER A 250 8.09 -21.01 6.60
C SER A 250 6.87 -21.90 6.91
N GLY A 251 5.90 -21.38 7.65
CA GLY A 251 4.53 -21.88 7.64
C GLY A 251 3.93 -21.66 6.25
N LYS A 252 3.22 -22.68 5.76
CA LYS A 252 2.59 -22.83 4.43
C LYS A 252 2.60 -21.56 3.55
N LYS A 253 3.21 -21.68 2.36
CA LYS A 253 2.99 -20.75 1.24
C LYS A 253 1.48 -20.59 1.05
N ILE A 254 0.93 -19.49 1.53
CA ILE A 254 -0.32 -18.95 1.01
C ILE A 254 -0.03 -18.67 -0.46
N GLN A 255 -0.84 -19.23 -1.36
CA GLN A 255 -0.58 -19.06 -2.79
C GLN A 255 -0.81 -17.58 -3.13
N GLU A 256 0.10 -16.97 -3.92
CA GLU A 256 -0.02 -15.56 -4.32
C GLU A 256 -1.41 -15.24 -4.89
N GLU A 257 -2.04 -16.21 -5.55
CA GLU A 257 -3.40 -16.17 -6.10
C GLU A 257 -4.47 -15.88 -5.03
N GLU A 258 -4.38 -16.47 -3.84
CA GLU A 258 -5.31 -16.22 -2.71
C GLU A 258 -5.14 -14.80 -2.14
N VAL A 259 -3.91 -14.28 -2.10
CA VAL A 259 -3.61 -12.93 -1.56
C VAL A 259 -4.02 -11.84 -2.54
N THR A 260 -3.83 -12.06 -3.85
CA THR A 260 -4.30 -11.12 -4.87
C THR A 260 -5.83 -11.08 -4.92
N LEU A 261 -6.51 -12.22 -4.91
CA LEU A 261 -7.98 -12.29 -4.92
C LEU A 261 -8.58 -11.64 -3.67
N GLN A 262 -8.07 -11.92 -2.47
CA GLN A 262 -8.49 -11.23 -1.24
C GLN A 262 -8.18 -9.73 -1.26
N LYS A 263 -7.06 -9.28 -1.86
CA LYS A 263 -6.74 -7.86 -2.03
C LYS A 263 -7.68 -7.16 -3.02
N PHE A 264 -8.10 -7.84 -4.09
CA PHE A 264 -9.09 -7.34 -5.05
C PHE A 264 -10.48 -7.30 -4.42
N GLU A 265 -10.90 -8.36 -3.73
CA GLU A 265 -12.17 -8.44 -3.00
C GLU A 265 -12.24 -7.39 -1.88
N ASN A 266 -11.15 -7.18 -1.14
CA ASN A 266 -11.07 -6.16 -0.07
C ASN A 266 -11.00 -4.71 -0.60
N PHE A 267 -10.54 -4.50 -1.83
CA PHE A 267 -10.60 -3.18 -2.48
C PHE A 267 -11.98 -2.91 -3.09
N GLU A 268 -12.62 -3.94 -3.61
CA GLU A 268 -13.99 -3.88 -4.12
C GLU A 268 -15.00 -3.66 -2.99
N ILE A 269 -14.83 -4.29 -1.81
CA ILE A 269 -15.68 -4.00 -0.65
C ILE A 269 -15.50 -2.56 -0.15
N GLN A 270 -14.28 -2.01 -0.09
CA GLN A 270 -14.12 -0.60 0.31
C GLN A 270 -14.82 0.36 -0.66
N LYS A 271 -14.75 0.09 -1.97
CA LYS A 271 -15.52 0.85 -2.96
C LYS A 271 -17.02 0.70 -2.75
N LEU A 272 -17.50 -0.50 -2.42
CA LEU A 272 -18.90 -0.75 -2.12
C LEU A 272 -19.36 0.01 -0.88
N LEU A 273 -18.56 0.02 0.19
CA LEU A 273 -18.84 0.77 1.42
C LEU A 273 -18.83 2.29 1.18
N ASP A 274 -17.89 2.78 0.39
CA ASP A 274 -17.84 4.18 -0.03
C ASP A 274 -19.06 4.54 -0.89
N GLN A 275 -19.54 3.63 -1.74
CA GLN A 275 -20.75 3.80 -2.54
C GLN A 275 -22.00 3.85 -1.65
N VAL A 276 -22.13 2.93 -0.68
CA VAL A 276 -23.23 2.95 0.30
C VAL A 276 -23.28 4.30 1.02
N ASN A 277 -22.15 4.73 1.60
CA ASN A 277 -22.07 6.01 2.32
C ASN A 277 -22.39 7.21 1.42
N ASN A 278 -21.89 7.22 0.18
CA ASN A 278 -22.14 8.30 -0.78
C ASN A 278 -23.63 8.34 -1.18
N TYR A 279 -24.25 7.20 -1.46
CA TYR A 279 -25.66 7.16 -1.83
C TYR A 279 -26.58 7.47 -0.65
N GLU A 280 -26.23 7.08 0.58
CA GLU A 280 -26.92 7.53 1.79
C GLU A 280 -26.92 9.06 1.89
N GLN A 281 -25.75 9.69 1.76
CA GLN A 281 -25.61 11.16 1.81
C GLN A 281 -26.36 11.86 0.66
N LEU A 282 -26.30 11.29 -0.55
CA LEU A 282 -27.00 11.86 -1.70
C LEU A 282 -28.52 11.75 -1.60
N LEU A 283 -29.05 10.69 -0.97
CA LEU A 283 -30.48 10.53 -0.71
C LEU A 283 -30.98 11.41 0.44
N GLU A 284 -30.13 11.74 1.41
CA GLU A 284 -30.44 12.77 2.42
C GLU A 284 -30.61 14.15 1.79
N GLN A 285 -29.84 14.47 0.74
CA GLN A 285 -29.91 15.74 0.03
C GLN A 285 -31.04 15.78 -1.01
N GLU A 286 -31.23 14.71 -1.77
CA GLU A 286 -32.24 14.63 -2.81
C GLU A 286 -32.68 13.18 -3.03
N LEU A 287 -33.92 12.87 -2.64
CA LEU A 287 -34.53 11.56 -2.83
C LEU A 287 -34.86 11.34 -4.32
N ASN A 288 -34.08 10.51 -5.00
CA ASN A 288 -34.26 10.16 -6.41
C ASN A 288 -34.32 8.63 -6.58
N LEU A 289 -35.27 8.15 -7.38
CA LEU A 289 -35.51 6.73 -7.64
C LEU A 289 -34.26 5.98 -8.15
N GLN A 290 -33.46 6.62 -9.01
CA GLN A 290 -32.23 6.02 -9.54
C GLN A 290 -31.19 5.82 -8.43
N LYS A 291 -30.98 6.84 -7.59
CA LYS A 291 -30.05 6.80 -6.44
C LYS A 291 -30.54 5.79 -5.39
N LEU A 292 -31.85 5.68 -5.20
CA LEU A 292 -32.47 4.73 -4.29
C LEU A 292 -32.24 3.28 -4.72
N ASN A 293 -32.45 2.96 -6.00
CA ASN A 293 -32.17 1.62 -6.52
C ASN A 293 -30.68 1.29 -6.42
N GLN A 294 -29.80 2.25 -6.74
CA GLN A 294 -28.35 2.05 -6.60
C GLN A 294 -27.91 1.80 -5.15
N LEU A 295 -28.54 2.47 -4.18
CA LEU A 295 -28.29 2.19 -2.77
C LEU A 295 -28.80 0.81 -2.35
N MET A 296 -29.98 0.40 -2.81
CA MET A 296 -30.52 -0.93 -2.53
C MET A 296 -29.63 -2.04 -3.11
N ASP A 297 -29.17 -1.87 -4.34
CA ASP A 297 -28.24 -2.80 -5.00
C ASP A 297 -26.91 -2.87 -4.22
N SER A 298 -26.40 -1.72 -3.76
CA SER A 298 -25.17 -1.66 -2.96
C SER A 298 -25.32 -2.33 -1.60
N TYR A 299 -26.48 -2.17 -0.94
CA TYR A 299 -26.79 -2.88 0.30
C TYR A 299 -26.87 -4.39 0.10
N GLN A 300 -27.51 -4.83 -0.97
CA GLN A 300 -27.66 -6.26 -1.26
C GLN A 300 -26.30 -6.91 -1.55
N GLN A 301 -25.43 -6.24 -2.31
CA GLN A 301 -24.06 -6.69 -2.53
C GLN A 301 -23.25 -6.75 -1.23
N ALA A 302 -23.42 -5.78 -0.32
CA ALA A 302 -22.72 -5.78 0.96
C ALA A 302 -23.19 -6.94 1.85
N ILE A 303 -24.50 -7.20 1.90
CA ILE A 303 -25.08 -8.32 2.65
C ILE A 303 -24.58 -9.66 2.09
N GLU A 304 -24.59 -9.84 0.76
CA GLU A 304 -24.08 -11.05 0.10
C GLU A 304 -22.60 -11.28 0.41
N TYR A 305 -21.78 -10.22 0.34
CA TYR A 305 -20.37 -10.30 0.68
C TYR A 305 -20.13 -10.68 2.15
N PHE A 306 -20.65 -9.90 3.10
CA PHE A 306 -20.40 -10.13 4.53
C PHE A 306 -21.01 -11.44 5.03
N SER A 307 -22.14 -11.89 4.44
CA SER A 307 -22.69 -13.21 4.75
C SER A 307 -21.83 -14.36 4.20
N ALA A 308 -21.24 -14.22 3.01
CA ALA A 308 -20.35 -15.21 2.42
C ALA A 308 -19.06 -15.40 3.22
N VAL A 309 -18.53 -14.33 3.82
CA VAL A 309 -17.35 -14.39 4.70
C VAL A 309 -17.67 -14.65 6.17
N SER A 310 -18.94 -14.96 6.50
CA SER A 310 -19.41 -15.20 7.88
C SER A 310 -19.14 -14.05 8.86
N ASP A 311 -19.12 -12.82 8.37
CA ASP A 311 -18.91 -11.60 9.17
C ASP A 311 -20.24 -11.07 9.71
N GLU A 312 -20.34 -10.86 11.03
CA GLU A 312 -21.55 -10.40 11.70
C GLU A 312 -22.05 -9.03 11.19
N ASP A 313 -21.20 -8.24 10.54
CA ASP A 313 -21.54 -6.94 9.95
C ASP A 313 -22.63 -7.02 8.87
N PHE A 314 -22.88 -8.20 8.26
CA PHE A 314 -24.01 -8.37 7.32
C PHE A 314 -25.35 -7.99 7.98
N LYS A 315 -25.50 -8.24 9.29
CA LYS A 315 -26.73 -7.93 10.05
C LYS A 315 -26.98 -6.43 10.10
N GLU A 316 -25.93 -5.62 10.14
CA GLU A 316 -26.03 -4.16 10.12
C GLU A 316 -26.60 -3.69 8.77
N TYR A 317 -26.08 -4.20 7.66
CA TYR A 317 -26.57 -3.84 6.32
C TYR A 317 -27.99 -4.33 6.05
N VAL A 318 -28.37 -5.51 6.58
CA VAL A 318 -29.77 -5.97 6.56
C VAL A 318 -30.68 -4.99 7.30
N MET A 319 -30.27 -4.54 8.49
CA MET A 319 -31.06 -3.60 9.29
C MET A 319 -31.15 -2.22 8.61
N ARG A 320 -30.05 -1.73 8.02
CA ARG A 320 -30.04 -0.48 7.27
C ARG A 320 -30.95 -0.52 6.04
N LEU A 321 -30.95 -1.62 5.28
CA LEU A 321 -31.87 -1.84 4.16
C LEU A 321 -33.33 -1.88 4.62
N GLN A 322 -33.63 -2.59 5.71
CA GLN A 322 -34.97 -2.64 6.30
C GLN A 322 -35.43 -1.24 6.76
N ASN A 323 -34.55 -0.47 7.39
CA ASN A 323 -34.85 0.89 7.82
C ASN A 323 -35.09 1.82 6.63
N LEU A 324 -34.30 1.70 5.55
CA LEU A 324 -34.51 2.47 4.31
C LEU A 324 -35.89 2.19 3.70
N LEU A 325 -36.26 0.91 3.59
CA LEU A 325 -37.56 0.47 3.05
C LEU A 325 -38.75 0.81 3.98
N GLY A 326 -38.48 1.00 5.27
CA GLY A 326 -39.45 1.42 6.28
C GLY A 326 -39.78 2.92 6.26
N ARG A 327 -39.02 3.76 5.54
CA ARG A 327 -39.29 5.20 5.49
C ARG A 327 -40.50 5.53 4.60
N GLU A 328 -41.41 6.37 5.10
CA GLU A 328 -42.64 6.75 4.39
C GLU A 328 -42.39 7.51 3.07
N ASP A 329 -41.34 8.32 2.99
CA ASP A 329 -40.96 9.06 1.78
C ASP A 329 -40.39 8.15 0.69
N VAL A 330 -39.57 7.17 1.08
CA VAL A 330 -39.06 6.10 0.21
C VAL A 330 -40.21 5.24 -0.31
N GLN A 331 -41.16 4.86 0.55
CA GLN A 331 -42.34 4.10 0.13
C GLN A 331 -43.22 4.87 -0.87
N LYS A 332 -43.37 6.20 -0.73
CA LYS A 332 -44.04 7.05 -1.72
C LYS A 332 -43.33 7.08 -3.08
N VAL A 333 -41.99 7.14 -3.07
CA VAL A 333 -41.18 7.10 -4.32
C VAL A 333 -41.23 5.71 -4.99
N LEU A 334 -41.25 4.64 -4.20
CA LEU A 334 -41.36 3.26 -4.70
C LEU A 334 -42.78 2.90 -5.15
N SER A 335 -43.82 3.47 -4.52
CA SER A 335 -45.23 3.24 -4.88
C SER A 335 -45.70 4.09 -6.07
N ASN A 336 -45.05 5.21 -6.37
CA ASN A 336 -45.20 5.92 -7.65
C ASN A 336 -44.69 5.12 -8.87
N LYS A 337 -44.20 3.89 -8.65
CA LYS A 337 -43.81 2.91 -9.66
C LYS A 337 -44.94 1.91 -9.99
N LEU A 338 -46.11 2.02 -9.32
CA LEU A 338 -47.32 1.20 -9.57
C LEU A 338 -48.39 1.98 -10.34
#